data_AF-A0AA36GE07-F1
#
_entry.id   AF-A0AA36GE07-F1
#
_cell.length_a   1.000
_cell.length_b   1.000
_cell.length_c   1.000
_cell.angle_alpha   90.00
_cell.angle_beta   90.00
_cell.angle_gamma   90.00
#
_symmetry.space_group_name_H-M   'P 1'
#
loop_
_entity.id
_entity.type
_entity.pdbx_description
1 polymer ?
#
loop_
_entity_poly.entity_id
_entity_poly.type
_entity_poly.pdbx_seq_one_letter_code
_entity_poly.pdbx_strand_id
1 'polypeptide(L)'
;ESFITPIKGRKQTKPHSSMAALGEQFIITALWLCSMFATSQQAQCDNHDDYLIDSTGRDIILEIHNQKRESTAKAGYKNGVNTFNIRYAKNMLEMKYDCDLETSAHQIASACPQTETSQTSLTDEGEN
;
A
#
# COMPACT_ATOMS: atom_id res chain seq x y z
N GLU A 1 -4.63 -17.89 -13.46
CA GLU A 1 -4.18 -16.98 -14.53
C GLU A 1 -3.91 -15.62 -13.91
N SER A 2 -2.68 -15.13 -14.06
CA SER A 2 -2.13 -13.96 -13.35
C SER A 2 -2.62 -12.66 -13.98
N PHE A 3 -3.33 -11.84 -13.18
CA PHE A 3 -3.77 -10.51 -13.59
C PHE A 3 -2.57 -9.55 -13.56
N ILE A 4 -1.89 -9.43 -14.70
CA ILE A 4 -0.85 -8.43 -14.94
C ILE A 4 -1.55 -7.12 -15.32
N THR A 5 -1.53 -6.11 -14.44
CA THR A 5 -1.90 -4.75 -14.83
C THR A 5 -0.67 -3.84 -14.80
N PRO A 6 -0.26 -3.26 -15.93
CA PRO A 6 0.76 -2.22 -15.98
C PRO A 6 0.33 -0.99 -15.17
N ILE A 7 1.31 -0.31 -14.56
CA ILE A 7 1.07 0.96 -13.84
C ILE A 7 0.50 1.99 -14.82
N LYS A 8 -0.80 2.25 -14.72
CA LYS A 8 -1.50 3.32 -15.45
C LYS A 8 -1.72 4.47 -14.49
N GLY A 9 -1.24 5.67 -14.86
CA GLY A 9 -1.29 6.86 -14.01
C GLY A 9 -2.68 7.11 -13.42
N ARG A 10 -2.75 7.20 -12.09
CA ARG A 10 -3.98 7.39 -11.31
C ARG A 10 -4.41 8.87 -11.41
N LYS A 11 -5.56 9.16 -12.05
CA LYS A 11 -6.21 10.47 -11.92
C LYS A 11 -7.10 10.46 -10.67
N GLN A 12 -6.90 11.43 -9.78
CA GLN A 12 -7.79 11.64 -8.63
C GLN A 12 -9.17 12.11 -9.12
N THR A 13 -10.23 11.42 -8.70
CA THR A 13 -11.61 11.90 -8.89
C THR A 13 -12.10 12.45 -7.56
N LYS A 14 -12.59 13.70 -7.57
CA LYS A 14 -13.19 14.35 -6.40
C LYS A 14 -14.60 13.78 -6.17
N PRO A 15 -14.99 13.45 -4.93
CA PRO A 15 -16.39 13.16 -4.64
C PRO A 15 -17.21 14.45 -4.70
N HIS A 16 -18.26 14.44 -5.52
CA HIS A 16 -19.25 15.51 -5.61
C HIS A 16 -20.29 15.26 -4.51
N SER A 17 -20.31 16.10 -3.48
CA SER A 17 -21.39 16.13 -2.50
C SER A 17 -22.63 16.78 -3.11
N SER A 18 -23.73 16.05 -3.22
CA SER A 18 -25.08 16.62 -3.24
C SER A 18 -26.12 15.52 -3.07
N MET A 19 -26.74 15.45 -1.88
CA MET A 19 -27.99 14.73 -1.67
C MET A 19 -28.94 15.71 -0.98
N ALA A 20 -29.77 16.36 -1.79
CA ALA A 20 -30.89 17.16 -1.33
C ALA A 20 -32.06 16.25 -0.93
N ALA A 21 -32.75 16.66 0.13
CA ALA A 21 -33.88 16.03 0.79
C ALA A 21 -35.00 15.56 -0.15
N LEU A 22 -35.77 14.53 0.26
CA LEU A 22 -37.24 14.41 0.11
C LEU A 22 -37.76 13.12 0.82
N GLY A 23 -38.76 13.26 1.70
CA GLY A 23 -39.87 12.30 1.83
C GLY A 23 -39.85 11.29 3.00
N GLU A 24 -40.77 11.47 3.95
CA GLU A 24 -40.99 10.71 5.21
C GLU A 24 -41.50 9.25 5.06
N GLN A 25 -41.27 8.58 3.93
CA GLN A 25 -41.73 7.18 3.70
C GLN A 25 -40.58 6.16 3.62
N PHE A 26 -39.34 6.56 3.89
CA PHE A 26 -38.15 5.73 3.67
C PHE A 26 -37.68 4.88 4.87
N ILE A 27 -38.30 4.98 6.05
CA ILE A 27 -37.79 4.32 7.26
C ILE A 27 -37.96 2.80 7.22
N ILE A 28 -39.07 2.29 6.68
CA ILE A 28 -39.36 0.84 6.67
C ILE A 28 -38.57 0.11 5.58
N THR A 29 -38.25 0.77 4.46
CA THR A 29 -37.38 0.21 3.41
C THR A 29 -35.90 0.28 3.77
N ALA A 30 -35.48 1.20 4.64
CA ALA A 30 -34.10 1.33 5.10
C ALA A 30 -33.67 0.18 6.05
N LEU A 31 -34.59 -0.36 6.84
CA LEU A 31 -34.29 -1.46 7.78
C LEU A 31 -34.10 -2.83 7.12
N TRP A 32 -34.64 -3.06 5.93
CA TRP A 32 -34.46 -4.32 5.17
C TRP A 32 -33.30 -4.27 4.17
N LEU A 33 -32.82 -3.08 3.81
CA LEU A 33 -31.63 -2.90 2.95
C LEU A 33 -30.32 -2.81 3.74
N CYS A 34 -30.37 -2.73 5.07
CA CYS A 34 -29.17 -2.68 5.91
C CYS A 34 -28.47 -4.06 6.05
N SER A 35 -29.11 -5.16 5.62
CA SER A 35 -28.55 -6.52 5.73
C SER A 35 -27.58 -6.92 4.60
N MET A 36 -27.35 -6.04 3.60
CA MET A 36 -26.46 -6.33 2.45
C MET A 36 -25.24 -5.43 2.36
N PHE A 37 -24.97 -4.56 3.35
CA PHE A 37 -23.63 -4.03 3.53
C PHE A 37 -22.78 -5.09 4.21
N ALA A 38 -22.46 -6.16 3.46
CA ALA A 38 -21.24 -6.89 3.70
C ALA A 38 -20.12 -5.87 3.52
N THR A 39 -19.69 -5.24 4.61
CA THR A 39 -18.43 -4.53 4.66
C THR A 39 -17.38 -5.55 4.27
N SER A 40 -16.87 -5.48 3.04
CA SER A 40 -15.62 -6.11 2.70
C SER A 40 -14.61 -5.50 3.65
N GLN A 41 -14.23 -6.23 4.70
CA GLN A 41 -13.15 -5.83 5.58
C GLN A 41 -11.92 -5.72 4.67
N GLN A 42 -11.56 -4.48 4.32
CA GLN A 42 -10.37 -4.25 3.53
C GLN A 42 -9.21 -4.76 4.39
N ALA A 43 -8.34 -5.58 3.81
CA ALA A 43 -7.13 -6.08 4.46
C ALA A 43 -6.18 -4.92 4.73
N GLN A 44 -6.53 -4.08 5.70
CA GLN A 44 -5.72 -3.02 6.25
C GLN A 44 -5.31 -3.50 7.63
N CYS A 45 -4.01 -3.40 7.90
CA CYS A 45 -3.42 -3.87 9.14
C CYS A 45 -4.14 -3.21 10.31
N ASP A 46 -4.47 -4.01 11.33
CA ASP A 46 -5.09 -3.48 12.54
C ASP A 46 -4.13 -2.44 13.13
N ASN A 47 -4.63 -1.22 13.35
CA ASN A 47 -3.83 -0.20 14.03
C ASN A 47 -3.65 -0.65 15.48
N HIS A 48 -2.44 -1.09 15.81
CA HIS A 48 -2.07 -1.50 17.15
C HIS A 48 -1.36 -0.34 17.85
N ASP A 49 -1.71 -0.03 19.10
CA ASP A 49 -1.15 1.12 19.83
C ASP A 49 0.38 1.04 20.03
N ASP A 50 0.96 -0.16 19.92
CA ASP A 50 2.41 -0.40 19.96
C ASP A 50 3.12 -0.05 18.64
N TYR A 51 2.38 0.01 17.53
CA TYR A 51 2.93 0.32 16.21
C TYR A 51 2.89 1.83 16.02
N LEU A 52 4.06 2.43 15.84
CA LEU A 52 4.16 3.88 15.59
C LEU A 52 3.68 4.28 14.20
N ILE A 53 3.34 3.31 13.34
CA ILE A 53 2.87 3.54 11.98
C ILE A 53 1.33 3.44 11.89
N ASP A 54 0.70 4.53 11.45
CA ASP A 54 -0.73 4.59 11.17
C ASP A 54 -1.02 4.25 9.69
N SER A 55 -2.29 4.22 9.31
CA SER A 55 -2.68 3.99 7.90
C SER A 55 -2.04 4.98 6.94
N THR A 56 -1.86 6.23 7.35
CA THR A 56 -1.22 7.28 6.54
C THR A 56 0.24 6.94 6.27
N GLY A 57 0.98 6.50 7.29
CA GLY A 57 2.37 6.06 7.17
C GLY A 57 2.51 4.87 6.24
N ARG A 58 1.61 3.88 6.33
CA ARG A 58 1.60 2.71 5.42
C ARG A 58 1.43 3.14 3.97
N ASP A 59 0.49 4.04 3.71
CA ASP A 59 0.23 4.58 2.37
C ASP A 59 1.44 5.34 1.82
N ILE A 60 2.07 6.18 2.64
CA ILE A 60 3.26 6.95 2.26
C ILE A 60 4.43 6.02 1.91
N ILE A 61 4.70 5.01 2.74
CA ILE A 61 5.79 4.05 2.50
C ILE A 61 5.54 3.31 1.17
N LEU A 62 4.32 2.80 0.98
CA LEU A 62 3.97 2.07 -0.25
C LEU A 62 4.07 2.96 -1.49
N GLU A 63 3.55 4.19 -1.39
CA GLU A 63 3.57 5.15 -2.48
C GLU A 63 5.00 5.53 -2.88
N ILE A 64 5.86 5.87 -1.92
CA ILE A 64 7.26 6.24 -2.20
C ILE A 64 8.01 5.09 -2.88
N HIS A 65 7.82 3.85 -2.40
CA HIS A 65 8.46 2.70 -3.03
C HIS A 65 7.97 2.50 -4.46
N ASN A 66 6.66 2.55 -4.69
CA ASN A 66 6.09 2.36 -6.03
C ASN A 66 6.47 3.48 -6.99
N GLN A 67 6.50 4.74 -6.54
CA GLN A 67 6.96 5.89 -7.34
C GLN A 67 8.43 5.75 -7.74
N LYS A 68 9.30 5.32 -6.80
CA LYS A 68 10.72 5.06 -7.09
C LYS A 68 10.90 3.89 -8.04
N ARG A 69 10.14 2.79 -7.86
CA ARG A 69 10.15 1.62 -8.75
C ARG A 69 9.71 1.99 -10.17
N GLU A 70 8.66 2.80 -10.30
CA GLU A 70 8.18 3.30 -11.59
C GLU A 70 9.24 4.16 -12.28
N SER A 71 9.82 5.13 -11.56
CA SER A 71 10.88 5.99 -12.07
C SER A 71 12.11 5.19 -12.49
N THR A 72 12.45 4.16 -11.71
CA THR A 72 13.53 3.21 -12.01
C THR A 72 13.24 2.44 -13.29
N ALA A 73 12.03 1.91 -13.42
CA ALA A 73 11.62 1.13 -14.60
C ALA A 73 11.67 1.93 -15.90
N LYS A 74 11.45 3.25 -15.82
CA LYS A 74 11.47 4.19 -16.95
C LYS A 74 12.83 4.83 -17.23
N ALA A 75 13.92 4.29 -16.66
CA ALA A 75 15.26 4.86 -16.81
C ALA A 75 15.39 6.32 -16.30
N GLY A 76 14.65 6.67 -15.25
CA GLY A 76 14.56 8.04 -14.72
C GLY A 76 15.73 8.49 -13.83
N TYR A 77 16.67 7.61 -13.50
CA TYR A 77 17.80 7.91 -12.61
C TYR A 77 19.16 7.68 -13.29
N LYS A 78 20.15 8.50 -12.92
CA LYS A 78 21.55 8.31 -13.33
C LYS A 78 22.12 7.03 -12.72
N ASN A 79 22.89 6.26 -13.49
CA ASN A 79 23.51 5.04 -12.99
C ASN A 79 24.79 5.34 -12.18
N GLY A 80 24.64 5.85 -10.97
CA GLY A 80 25.75 6.23 -10.09
C GLY A 80 26.66 7.30 -10.71
N VAL A 81 27.97 7.04 -10.75
CA VAL A 81 28.96 7.97 -11.32
C VAL A 81 28.97 7.99 -12.86
N ASN A 82 28.27 7.06 -13.51
CA ASN A 82 28.30 6.91 -14.97
C ASN A 82 27.58 8.06 -15.68
N THR A 83 27.93 8.32 -16.94
CA THR A 83 27.30 9.38 -17.75
C THR A 83 25.91 9.04 -18.27
N PHE A 84 25.46 7.79 -18.11
CA PHE A 84 24.18 7.29 -18.61
C PHE A 84 23.22 6.91 -17.47
N ASN A 85 21.92 6.90 -17.77
CA ASN A 85 20.87 6.48 -16.85
C ASN A 85 20.82 4.95 -16.69
N ILE A 86 20.19 4.49 -15.62
CA ILE A 86 19.83 3.07 -15.45
C ILE A 86 19.00 2.57 -16.64
N ARG A 87 19.01 1.26 -16.90
CA ARG A 87 18.28 0.67 -18.03
C ARG A 87 16.78 0.53 -17.71
N TYR A 88 15.96 0.51 -18.75
CA TYR A 88 14.53 0.20 -18.63
C TYR A 88 14.32 -1.21 -18.04
N ALA A 89 13.37 -1.33 -17.11
CA ALA A 89 12.95 -2.62 -16.56
C ALA A 89 11.72 -3.12 -17.31
N LYS A 90 11.78 -4.35 -17.86
CA LYS A 90 10.65 -4.93 -18.61
C LYS A 90 9.50 -5.38 -17.69
N ASN A 91 9.81 -5.82 -16.47
CA ASN A 91 8.87 -6.48 -15.56
C ASN A 91 8.99 -5.94 -14.12
N MET A 92 9.01 -4.61 -13.94
CA MET A 92 8.98 -4.04 -12.58
C MET A 92 7.54 -4.05 -12.05
N LEU A 93 7.29 -4.88 -11.03
CA LEU A 93 5.96 -5.03 -10.44
C LEU A 93 5.65 -3.93 -9.43
N GLU A 94 4.38 -3.57 -9.30
CA GLU A 94 3.88 -2.72 -8.21
C GLU A 94 3.88 -3.52 -6.89
N MET A 95 4.39 -2.93 -5.82
CA MET A 95 4.34 -3.48 -4.48
C MET A 95 2.94 -3.33 -3.89
N LYS A 96 2.57 -4.28 -3.05
CA LYS A 96 1.41 -4.22 -2.16
C LYS A 96 1.91 -4.18 -0.72
N TYR A 97 1.19 -3.47 0.14
CA TYR A 97 1.47 -3.51 1.56
C TYR A 97 1.10 -4.87 2.13
N ASP A 98 1.92 -5.41 3.03
CA ASP A 98 1.72 -6.71 3.66
C ASP A 98 1.89 -6.56 5.17
N CYS A 99 0.85 -6.92 5.92
CA CYS A 99 0.79 -6.75 7.36
C CYS A 99 1.66 -7.77 8.12
N ASP A 100 1.91 -8.94 7.53
CA ASP A 100 2.78 -9.94 8.13
C ASP A 100 4.24 -9.45 8.08
N LEU A 101 4.63 -8.83 6.96
CA LEU A 101 5.95 -8.18 6.84
C LEU A 101 6.09 -6.96 7.77
N GLU A 102 5.04 -6.17 7.95
CA GLU A 102 5.03 -5.08 8.94
C GLU A 102 5.24 -5.63 10.36
N THR A 103 4.61 -6.77 10.68
CA THR A 103 4.74 -7.42 11.98
C THR A 103 6.16 -7.89 12.23
N SER A 104 6.77 -8.58 11.26
CA SER A 104 8.19 -8.98 11.33
C SER A 104 9.12 -7.78 11.49
N ALA A 105 8.90 -6.73 10.70
CA ALA A 105 9.70 -5.49 10.76
C ALA A 105 9.57 -4.78 12.12
N HIS A 106 8.37 -4.71 12.69
CA HIS A 106 8.14 -4.13 14.02
C HIS A 106 8.84 -4.93 15.12
N GLN A 107 8.78 -6.26 15.07
CA GLN A 107 9.48 -7.11 16.04
C GLN A 107 10.99 -6.85 16.03
N ILE A 108 11.59 -6.75 14.85
CA ILE A 108 13.01 -6.42 14.68
C ILE A 108 13.28 -5.01 15.20
N ALA A 109 12.53 -4.00 14.75
CA ALA A 109 12.72 -2.61 15.13
C ALA A 109 12.56 -2.36 16.64
N SER A 110 11.62 -3.06 17.29
CA SER A 110 11.36 -2.95 18.74
C SER A 110 12.55 -3.38 19.60
N ALA A 111 13.44 -4.23 19.08
CA ALA A 111 14.67 -4.62 19.75
C ALA A 111 15.78 -3.55 19.66
N CYS A 112 15.52 -2.44 18.94
CA CYS A 112 16.48 -1.37 18.64
C CYS A 112 17.84 -1.88 18.11
N PRO A 113 17.85 -2.81 17.13
CA PRO A 113 19.09 -3.36 16.61
C PRO A 113 19.90 -2.27 15.93
N GLN A 114 21.22 -2.40 15.98
CA GLN A 114 22.16 -1.47 15.33
C GLN A 114 22.70 -2.04 14.00
N THR A 115 22.23 -3.22 13.62
CA THR A 115 22.68 -3.97 12.45
C THR A 115 21.52 -4.77 11.89
N GLU A 116 21.55 -4.99 10.57
CA GLU A 116 20.62 -5.86 9.86
C GLU A 116 20.49 -7.24 10.52
N THR A 117 19.30 -7.81 10.46
CA THR A 117 19.07 -9.20 10.87
C THR A 117 19.80 -10.15 9.94
N SER A 118 20.26 -11.29 10.47
CA SER A 118 20.80 -12.35 9.63
C SER A 118 19.73 -12.86 8.66
N GLN A 119 20.04 -12.91 7.36
CA GLN A 119 19.13 -13.41 6.32
C GLN A 119 18.64 -14.85 6.60
N THR A 120 19.42 -15.67 7.29
CA THR A 120 19.00 -17.03 7.69
C THR A 120 17.81 -17.02 8.66
N SER A 121 17.60 -15.91 9.36
CA SER A 121 16.48 -15.69 10.27
C SER A 121 15.26 -15.07 9.58
N LEU A 122 15.40 -14.60 8.34
CA LEU A 122 14.34 -14.01 7.51
C LEU A 122 13.99 -14.99 6.38
N THR A 123 13.03 -15.88 6.60
CA THR A 123 12.61 -16.85 5.58
C THR A 123 11.79 -16.16 4.49
N ASP A 124 12.38 -15.99 3.31
CA ASP A 124 11.76 -15.38 2.13
C ASP A 124 11.40 -13.88 2.26
N GLU A 125 11.99 -13.20 3.24
CA GLU A 125 11.85 -11.75 3.46
C GLU A 125 13.16 -11.01 3.20
N GLY A 126 13.10 -9.71 2.93
CA GLY A 126 14.28 -8.83 2.84
C GLY A 126 14.15 -7.66 3.80
N GLU A 127 15.28 -7.14 4.29
CA GLU A 127 15.38 -6.02 5.23
C GLU A 127 16.14 -4.84 4.57
N ASN A 128 15.77 -3.61 4.96
CA ASN A 128 16.42 -2.35 4.59
C ASN A 128 16.45 -1.38 5.78
#